data_AF-A0A6N6KTV9-F1
#
_entry.id   AF-A0A6N6KTV9-F1
#
_cell.length_a   1.000
_cell.length_b   1.000
_cell.length_c   1.000
_cell.angle_alpha   90.00
_cell.angle_beta   90.00
_cell.angle_gamma   90.00
#
_symmetry.space_group_name_H-M   'P 1'
#
loop_
_entity.id
_entity.type
_entity.pdbx_description
1 polymer ?
#
loop_
_entity_poly.entity_id
_entity_poly.type
_entity_poly.pdbx_seq_one_letter_code
_entity_poly.pdbx_strand_id
1 'polypeptide(L)' 'MKPANLRKAARRGSWGVGRFYFRVQTDNGQIFELYYDRAPKDIDNRKGNWILFQELIEVEEF' A
#
# COMPACT_ATOMS: atom_id res chain seq x y z
N MET A 1 -6.70 -9.44 -19.68
CA MET A 1 -7.11 -8.04 -19.46
C MET A 1 -7.84 -7.56 -20.71
N LYS A 2 -9.13 -7.18 -20.62
CA LYS A 2 -9.94 -6.71 -21.78
C LYS A 2 -10.01 -5.18 -21.79
N PRO A 3 -10.06 -4.50 -22.95
CA PRO A 3 -9.98 -3.03 -23.05
C PRO A 3 -11.09 -2.29 -22.30
N ALA A 4 -12.30 -2.84 -22.23
CA ALA A 4 -13.41 -2.28 -21.45
C ALA A 4 -13.13 -2.21 -19.93
N ASN A 5 -12.21 -3.03 -19.41
CA ASN A 5 -11.85 -3.07 -17.99
C ASN A 5 -10.73 -2.06 -17.64
N LEU A 6 -10.04 -1.48 -18.62
CA LEU A 6 -8.95 -0.51 -18.41
C LEU A 6 -9.45 0.81 -17.83
N ARG A 7 -10.52 1.39 -18.40
CA ARG A 7 -11.11 2.64 -17.90
C ARG A 7 -11.63 2.51 -16.47
N LYS A 8 -12.15 1.33 -16.10
CA LYS A 8 -12.63 1.03 -14.75
C LYS A 8 -11.47 0.82 -13.76
N ALA A 9 -10.41 0.12 -14.18
CA ALA A 9 -9.20 -0.10 -13.37
C ALA A 9 -8.39 1.20 -13.14
N ALA A 10 -8.31 2.08 -14.14
CA ALA A 10 -7.66 3.39 -13.99
C ALA A 10 -8.34 4.26 -12.93
N ARG A 11 -9.69 4.20 -12.84
CA ARG A 11 -10.46 4.98 -11.86
C ARG A 11 -10.56 4.32 -10.49
N ARG A 12 -10.61 2.99 -10.43
CA ARG A 12 -11.00 2.23 -9.23
C ARG A 12 -9.91 1.33 -8.69
N GLY A 13 -8.78 1.17 -9.40
CA GLY A 13 -7.83 0.07 -9.22
C GLY A 13 -8.40 -1.25 -9.75
N SER A 14 -7.54 -2.14 -10.24
CA SER A 14 -7.99 -3.50 -10.61
C SER A 14 -8.24 -4.34 -9.35
N TRP A 15 -9.13 -5.34 -9.43
CA TRP A 15 -9.44 -6.24 -8.31
C TRP A 15 -8.16 -7.01 -7.92
N GLY A 16 -7.73 -6.91 -6.66
CA GLY A 16 -6.41 -7.39 -6.22
C GLY A 16 -5.25 -6.39 -6.33
N VAL A 17 -5.51 -5.15 -6.78
CA VAL A 17 -4.45 -4.17 -7.15
C VAL A 17 -4.58 -2.86 -6.37
N GLY A 18 -5.23 -2.91 -5.20
CA GLY A 18 -5.46 -1.75 -4.36
C GLY A 18 -4.50 -1.68 -3.19
N ARG A 19 -3.28 -1.22 -3.44
CA ARG A 19 -2.34 -0.89 -2.37
C ARG A 19 -2.28 0.63 -2.24
N PHE A 20 -2.56 1.14 -1.05
CA PHE A 20 -2.24 2.52 -0.71
C PHE A 20 -0.89 2.50 -0.02
N TYR A 21 0.09 3.20 -0.59
CA TYR A 21 1.44 3.30 -0.04
C TYR A 21 1.57 4.55 0.80
N PHE A 22 2.26 4.43 1.93
CA PHE A 22 2.51 5.48 2.88
C PHE A 22 3.98 5.44 3.27
N ARG A 23 4.57 6.62 3.40
CA ARG A 23 5.84 6.82 4.09
C ARG A 23 5.54 7.67 5.32
N VAL A 24 5.93 7.18 6.49
CA VAL A 24 5.68 7.84 7.77
C VAL A 24 7.03 8.06 8.45
N GLN A 25 7.27 9.27 8.94
CA GLN A 25 8.42 9.59 9.77
C GLN A 25 7.93 9.75 11.21
N THR A 26 8.62 9.12 12.16
CA THR A 26 8.33 9.28 13.59
C THR A 26 9.06 10.50 14.13
N ASP A 27 8.65 10.97 15.32
CA ASP A 27 9.31 12.08 16.02
C ASP A 27 10.78 11.75 16.37
N ASN A 28 11.15 10.47 16.39
CA ASN A 28 12.52 9.98 16.62
C ASN A 28 13.33 9.84 15.32
N GLY A 29 12.81 10.30 14.17
CA GLY A 29 13.50 10.28 12.88
C GLY A 29 13.47 8.93 12.14
N GLN A 30 12.82 7.90 12.69
CA GLN A 30 12.68 6.63 11.98
C GLN A 30 11.66 6.76 10.85
N ILE A 31 11.98 6.20 9.68
CA ILE A 31 11.10 6.26 8.51
C ILE A 31 10.58 4.85 8.22
N PHE A 32 9.26 4.72 8.13
CA PHE A 32 8.59 3.47 7.80
C PHE A 32 7.85 3.60 6.47
N GLU A 33 8.07 2.64 5.59
CA GLU A 33 7.24 2.45 4.41
C GLU A 33 6.28 1.31 4.64
N LEU A 34 4.99 1.60 4.47
CA LEU A 34 3.91 0.65 4.70
C LEU A 34 2.86 0.79 3.63
N TYR A 35 2.12 -0.28 3.39
CA TYR A 35 0.99 -0.23 2.49
C TYR A 35 -0.21 -0.94 3.06
N TYR A 36 -1.38 -0.39 2.75
CA TYR A 36 -2.66 -1.03 3.04
C TYR A 36 -3.14 -1.78 1.81
N ASP A 37 -3.22 -3.10 1.92
CA ASP A 37 -3.75 -3.98 0.89
C ASP A 37 -5.25 -4.21 1.13
N ARG A 38 -6.08 -3.60 0.29
CA ARG A 38 -7.54 -3.75 0.36
C ARG A 38 -8.05 -4.97 -0.42
N ALA A 39 -7.17 -5.79 -1.01
CA ALA A 39 -7.59 -6.98 -1.71
C ALA A 39 -8.24 -7.98 -0.73
N PRO A 40 -9.52 -8.34 -0.91
CA PRO A 40 -10.14 -9.36 -0.07
C PRO A 40 -9.44 -10.70 -0.33
N LYS A 41 -8.90 -11.32 0.73
CA LYS A 41 -8.21 -12.62 0.64
C LYS A 41 -9.13 -13.80 0.97
N ASP A 42 -10.07 -13.59 1.87
CA ASP A 42 -11.06 -14.58 2.30
C ASP A 42 -12.33 -13.88 2.86
N ILE A 43 -13.31 -14.67 3.30
CA ILE A 43 -14.62 -14.17 3.77
C ILE A 43 -14.51 -13.43 5.12
N ASP A 44 -13.46 -13.74 5.90
CA ASP A 44 -13.22 -13.18 7.23
C ASP A 44 -12.35 -11.90 7.14
N ASN A 45 -11.56 -11.78 6.07
CA ASN A 45 -10.61 -10.69 5.82
C ASN A 45 -11.08 -9.77 4.68
N ARG A 46 -12.28 -9.21 4.88
CA ARG A 46 -12.90 -8.27 3.94
C ARG A 46 -12.45 -6.82 4.14
N LYS A 47 -11.81 -6.53 5.28
CA LYS A 47 -11.43 -5.18 5.70
C LYS A 47 -10.00 -4.80 5.33
N GLY A 48 -9.29 -5.59 4.52
CA GLY A 48 -7.92 -5.29 4.10
C GLY A 48 -6.90 -5.39 5.25
N ASN A 49 -5.61 -5.35 4.91
CA ASN A 49 -4.52 -5.55 5.86
C ASN A 49 -3.48 -4.44 5.72
N TRP A 50 -2.87 -4.07 6.84
CA TRP A 50 -1.68 -3.22 6.86
C TRP A 50 -0.43 -4.09 6.80
N ILE A 51 0.51 -3.71 5.95
CA ILE A 51 1.78 -4.41 5.77
C ILE A 51 2.91 -3.38 5.91
N LEU A 52 3.86 -3.66 6.80
CA LEU A 52 5.13 -2.94 6.84
C LEU A 52 6.03 -3.49 5.73
N PHE A 53 6.54 -2.61 4.87
CA PHE A 53 7.39 -2.97 3.75
C PHE A 53 8.87 -2.91 4.14
N GLN A 54 9.30 -1.78 4.70
CA GLN A 54 10.67 -1.58 5.17
C GLN A 54 10.75 -0.45 6.21
N GLU A 55 11.79 -0.52 7.03
CA GLU A 55 12.25 0.56 7.89
C GLU A 55 13.51 1.17 7.24
N LEU A 56 13.55 2.50 7.17
CA LEU A 56 14.65 3.28 6.63
C LEU A 56 15.25 4.09 7.77
N ILE A 57 16.58 4.18 7.75
CA ILE A 57 17.35 5.06 8.64
C ILE A 57 17.74 6.26 7.80
N GLU A 58 17.36 7.45 8.25
CA GLU A 58 17.87 8.69 7.67
C GLU A 58 19.35 8.80 8.07
N VAL A 59 20.24 8.67 7.09
CA VAL A 59 21.67 8.88 7.28
C VAL A 59 21.91 10.35 6.94
N GLU A 60 22.08 11.20 7.96
CA GLU A 60 22.62 12.54 7.74
C GLU A 60 24.03 12.37 7.16
N GLU A 61 24.22 12.80 5.91
CA GLU A 61 25.54 12.92 5.30
C GLU A 61 26.27 14.10 5.99
N PHE A 62 27.39 13.79 6.66
CA PHE A 62 28.27 14.76 7.31
C PHE A 62 29.29 15.38 6.33
#